data_AF-A0A290WZT8-F1
#
_entry.id   AF-A0A290WZT8-F1
#
_cell.length_a   1.000
_cell.length_b   1.000
_cell.length_c   1.000
_cell.angle_alpha   90.00
_cell.angle_beta   90.00
_cell.angle_gamma   90.00
#
_symmetry.space_group_name_H-M   'P 1'
#
loop_
_entity.id
_entity.type
_entity.pdbx_description
1 polymer ?
#
loop_
_entity_poly.entity_id
_entity_poly.type
_entity_poly.pdbx_seq_one_letter_code
_entity_poly.pdbx_strand_id
1 'polypeptide(L)' 'MSNKGQLLQDPFLNALRKEHVPVSIYLVNGIKLQGHIESFDQYVVLLRNTVTQMVYKHAISTVVPARAVNLNIESEAE' A
#
# COMPACT_ATOMS: atom_id res chain seq x y z
N MET A 1 -5.46 0.16 -22.09
CA MET A 1 -6.12 1.29 -21.43
C MET A 1 -5.40 1.53 -20.11
N SER A 2 -4.67 2.65 -19.98
CA SER A 2 -4.00 3.00 -18.72
C SER A 2 -5.06 3.26 -17.65
N ASN A 3 -5.09 2.40 -16.64
CA ASN A 3 -6.05 2.52 -15.54
C ASN A 3 -5.54 3.65 -14.64
N LYS A 4 -6.18 4.83 -14.70
CA LYS A 4 -5.77 6.01 -13.93
C LYS A 4 -5.62 5.75 -12.42
N GLY A 5 -6.33 4.76 -11.87
CA GLY A 5 -6.18 4.33 -10.48
C GLY A 5 -4.82 3.71 -10.15
N GLN A 6 -4.15 3.09 -11.12
CA GLN A 6 -2.84 2.48 -10.95
C GLN A 6 -1.73 3.54 -10.79
N LEU A 7 -1.90 4.69 -11.44
CA LEU A 7 -0.95 5.82 -11.40
C LEU A 7 -0.75 6.38 -9.97
N LEU A 8 -1.74 6.25 -9.08
CA LEU A 8 -1.59 6.62 -7.67
C LEU A 8 -1.21 5.41 -6.81
N GLN A 9 -1.84 4.26 -7.07
CA GLN A 9 -1.71 3.08 -6.22
C GLN A 9 -0.26 2.57 -6.15
N ASP A 10 0.38 2.37 -7.30
CA ASP A 10 1.70 1.75 -7.33
C ASP A 10 2.78 2.66 -6.76
N PRO A 11 2.87 3.96 -7.11
CA PRO A 11 3.81 4.87 -6.47
C PRO A 11 3.61 4.96 -4.96
N PHE A 12 2.35 5.00 -4.49
CA PHE A 12 2.05 5.04 -3.06
C PHE A 12 2.50 3.78 -2.32
N LEU A 13 2.09 2.60 -2.78
CA LEU A 13 2.49 1.33 -2.15
C LEU A 13 4.00 1.11 -2.25
N ASN A 14 4.64 1.53 -3.34
CA ASN A 14 6.08 1.39 -3.52
C ASN A 14 6.88 2.34 -2.63
N ALA A 15 6.40 3.57 -2.40
CA ALA A 15 7.03 4.50 -1.46
C ALA A 15 6.98 3.94 -0.02
N LEU A 16 5.81 3.43 0.40
CA LEU A 16 5.63 2.77 1.70
C LEU A 16 6.57 1.57 1.88
N ARG A 17 6.71 0.75 0.83
CA ARG A 17 7.58 -0.44 0.82
C ARG A 17 9.07 -0.06 0.89
N LYS A 18 9.53 0.83 0.00
CA LYS A 18 10.96 1.22 -0.10
C LYS A 18 11.46 1.90 1.17
N GLU A 19 10.64 2.74 1.78
CA GLU A 19 11.01 3.49 2.98
C GLU A 19 10.69 2.76 4.28
N HIS A 20 10.17 1.52 4.21
CA HIS A 20 9.70 0.74 5.35
C HIS A 20 8.84 1.58 6.30
N VAL A 21 7.84 2.28 5.74
CA VAL A 21 6.93 3.11 6.53
C VAL A 21 5.96 2.22 7.30
N PRO A 22 5.83 2.37 8.64
CA PRO A 22 4.80 1.66 9.37
C PRO A 22 3.41 2.08 8.86
N VAL A 23 2.54 1.11 8.59
CA VAL A 23 1.18 1.33 8.10
C VAL A 23 0.14 0.72 9.00
N SER A 24 -1.03 1.37 9.04
CA SER A 24 -2.28 0.77 9.50
C SER A 24 -3.18 0.50 8.30
N ILE A 25 -3.52 -0.77 8.08
CA ILE A 25 -4.47 -1.19 7.04
C ILE A 25 -5.80 -1.49 7.70
N TYR A 26 -6.83 -0.76 7.32
CA TYR A 26 -8.20 -1.00 7.75
C TYR A 26 -8.89 -1.87 6.71
N LEU A 27 -9.52 -2.95 7.17
CA LEU A 27 -10.31 -3.84 6.32
C LEU A 27 -11.76 -3.35 6.28
N VAL A 28 -12.49 -3.75 5.24
CA VAL A 28 -13.91 -3.39 5.03
C VAL A 28 -14.83 -3.86 6.17
N ASN A 29 -14.42 -4.88 6.93
CA ASN A 29 -15.13 -5.38 8.10
C ASN A 29 -14.74 -4.65 9.42
N GLY A 30 -13.90 -3.62 9.34
CA GLY A 30 -13.45 -2.82 10.48
C GLY A 30 -12.20 -3.34 11.20
N ILE A 31 -11.68 -4.51 10.84
CA ILE A 31 -10.43 -5.03 11.42
C ILE A 31 -9.25 -4.14 11.02
N LYS A 32 -8.38 -3.83 11.97
CA LYS A 32 -7.13 -3.08 11.75
C LYS A 32 -5.93 -4.02 11.78
N LEU A 33 -5.15 -4.01 10.71
CA LEU A 33 -3.84 -4.66 10.63
C LEU A 33 -2.73 -3.61 10.71
N GLN A 34 -1.62 -3.95 11.33
CA GLN A 34 -0.46 -3.08 11.45
C GLN A 34 0.82 -3.80 11.06
N GLY A 35 1.73 -3.09 10.40
CA GLY A 35 3.01 -3.65 9.95
C GLY A 35 3.67 -2.76 8.91
N HIS A 36 4.53 -3.35 8.08
CA HIS A 36 5.18 -2.70 6.95
C HIS A 36 4.82 -3.45 5.67
N ILE A 37 4.71 -2.74 4.54
CA ILE A 37 4.51 -3.37 3.24
C ILE A 37 5.83 -4.01 2.82
N GLU A 38 5.83 -5.34 2.68
CA GLU A 38 6.99 -6.11 2.23
C GLU A 38 7.02 -6.22 0.70
N SER A 39 5.88 -6.53 0.10
CA SER A 39 5.68 -6.53 -1.36
C SER A 39 4.18 -6.38 -1.70
N PHE A 40 3.87 -6.18 -2.97
CA PHE A 40 2.50 -6.15 -3.47
C PHE A 40 2.46 -6.51 -4.96
N ASP A 41 1.30 -6.96 -5.42
CA ASP A 41 0.99 -7.13 -6.84
C ASP A 41 -0.35 -6.45 -7.17
N GLN A 42 -0.97 -6.80 -8.30
CA GLN A 42 -2.25 -6.24 -8.71
C GLN A 42 -3.40 -6.49 -7.71
N TYR A 43 -3.39 -7.59 -6.95
CA TYR A 43 -4.52 -8.04 -6.14
C TYR A 43 -4.24 -8.16 -4.64
N VAL A 44 -2.97 -8.29 -4.24
CA VAL A 44 -2.59 -8.51 -2.84
C VAL A 44 -1.48 -7.58 -2.38
N VAL A 45 -1.39 -7.43 -1.06
CA VAL A 45 -0.29 -6.78 -0.34
C VAL A 45 0.26 -7.77 0.68
N LEU A 46 1.57 -7.96 0.71
CA LEU A 46 2.24 -8.67 1.80
C LEU A 46 2.56 -7.68 2.92
N LEU A 47 1.96 -7.89 4.08
CA LEU A 47 2.15 -7.07 5.27
C LEU A 47 3.01 -7.85 6.27
N ARG A 48 4.14 -7.26 6.68
CA ARG A 48 5.05 -7.83 7.68
C ARG A 48 4.87 -7.17 9.04
N ASN A 49 4.57 -7.98 10.04
CA ASN A 49 4.74 -7.65 11.45
C ASN A 49 5.68 -8.68 12.11
N THR A 50 5.23 -9.41 13.13
CA THR A 50 5.89 -10.64 13.62
C THR A 50 5.99 -11.70 12.52
N VAL A 51 4.95 -11.83 11.68
CA VAL A 51 4.90 -12.74 10.53
C VAL A 51 4.56 -11.97 9.25
N THR A 52 4.85 -12.56 8.09
CA THR A 52 4.35 -12.08 6.80
C THR A 52 2.95 -12.64 6.58
N GLN A 53 1.98 -11.77 6.30
CA GLN A 53 0.62 -12.17 5.93
C GLN A 53 0.22 -11.55 4.59
N MET A 54 -0.55 -12.30 3.82
CA MET A 54 -1.11 -11.82 2.56
C MET A 54 -2.48 -11.19 2.81
N VAL A 55 -2.67 -9.96 2.34
CA VAL A 55 -3.92 -9.21 2.47
C VAL A 55 -4.46 -8.92 1.07
N TYR A 56 -5.67 -9.41 0.77
CA TYR A 56 -6.33 -9.13 -0.50
C TYR A 56 -6.84 -7.68 -0.55
N LYS A 57 -6.56 -6.97 -1.65
CA LYS A 57 -6.94 -5.56 -1.83
C LYS A 57 -8.45 -5.33 -1.78
N HIS A 58 -9.27 -6.30 -2.21
CA HIS A 58 -10.73 -6.18 -2.11
C HIS A 58 -11.25 -6.15 -0.66
N ALA A 59 -10.46 -6.66 0.29
CA ALA A 59 -10.80 -6.64 1.71
C ALA A 59 -10.31 -5.37 2.41
N ILE A 60 -9.46 -4.56 1.75
CA ILE A 60 -8.90 -3.34 2.31
C ILE A 60 -9.85 -2.17 2.04
N SER A 61 -10.21 -1.43 3.09
CA SER A 61 -10.92 -0.15 2.94
C SER A 61 -9.96 1.03 2.87
N THR A 62 -8.89 1.03 3.66
CA THR A 62 -7.97 2.19 3.77
C THR A 62 -6.57 1.77 4.21
N VAL A 63 -5.54 2.41 3.63
CA VAL A 63 -4.14 2.27 4.06
C VAL A 63 -3.67 3.62 4.58
N VAL A 64 -3.25 3.66 5.85
CA VAL A 64 -2.83 4.90 6.53
C VAL A 64 -1.37 4.78 6.97
N PRO A 65 -0.46 5.63 6.46
CA PRO A 65 0.92 5.62 6.90
C PRO A 65 1.09 6.33 8.25
N ALA A 66 2.06 5.88 9.05
CA ALA A 66 2.38 6.48 10.35
C ALA A 66 3.06 7.85 10.24
N ARG A 67 3.54 8.22 9.05
CA ARG A 67 4.09 9.53 8.72
C ARG A 67 3.74 9.91 7.28
N ALA A 68 3.84 11.20 6.97
CA ALA A 68 3.69 11.66 5.60
C ALA A 68 4.70 10.97 4.67
N VAL A 69 4.24 10.68 3.44
CA VAL A 69 5.04 10.05 2.40
C VAL A 69 5.04 10.99 1.21
N ASN A 70 6.23 11.27 0.69
CA ASN A 70 6.37 12.09 -0.50
C ASN A 70 6.13 11.22 -1.73
N LEU A 71 5.02 11.49 -2.42
CA LEU A 71 4.76 10.88 -3.71
C LEU A 71 5.45 11.73 -4.76
N ASN A 72 6.66 11.33 -5.14
CA ASN A 72 7.26 11.80 -6.38
C ASN A 72 6.48 11.15 -7.53
N ILE A 73 5.30 11.70 -7.81
CA ILE A 73 4.57 11.44 -9.04
C ILE A 73 5.35 12.23 -10.08
N GLU A 74 6.48 11.67 -10.54
CA GLU A 74 7.06 12.10 -11.79
C GLU A 74 5.97 11.88 -12.82
N SER A 75 5.35 12.98 -13.25
CA SER A 75 4.62 12.98 -14.50
C SER A 75 5.65 12.58 -15.54
N GLU A 76 5.62 11.33 -15.98
CA GLU A 76 6.16 10.95 -17.28
C GLU A 76 5.39 11.78 -18.32
N ALA A 77 5.80 13.02 -18.48
CA ALA A 77 5.56 13.82 -19.64
C ALA A 77 6.70 13.48 -20.60
N GLU A 78 6.56 12.35 -21.28
CA GLU A 78 6.84 12.10 -22.70
C GLU A 78 6.53 10.64 -23.08
#